data_AF-A0A9D0ZQW1-F1
#
_entry.id   AF-A0A9D0ZQW1-F1
#
_cell.length_a   1.000
_cell.length_b   1.000
_cell.length_c   1.000
_cell.angle_alpha   90.00
_cell.angle_beta   90.00
_cell.angle_gamma   90.00
#
_symmetry.space_group_name_H-M   'P 1'
#
loop_
_entity.id
_entity.type
_entity.pdbx_description
1 polymer ?
#
loop_
_entity_poly.entity_id
_entity_poly.type
_entity_poly.pdbx_seq_one_letter_code
_entity_poly.pdbx_strand_id
1 'polypeptide(L)'
;MNNKGFGLKEFVIIIAVIFICFIIIMGIYKSNVSRLDDDSDDEIQETTDDVTYNDLETKLRNAASKYQDNTYQTTSDAVVSMIIKSDFLENEGYLDTIKDLKTKKPCEGYVEFNQDHMKITYKAYLKCDNYKTKGFDEDNLN
;
A
#
# COMPACT_ATOMS: atom_id res chain seq x y z
N MET A 1 7.39 15.86 56.14
CA MET A 1 7.16 15.05 54.92
C MET A 1 8.40 14.20 54.68
N ASN A 2 8.24 12.88 54.70
CA ASN A 2 9.34 11.91 54.67
C ASN A 2 9.53 11.43 53.23
N ASN A 3 10.33 12.16 52.44
CA ASN A 3 10.56 11.81 51.04
C ASN A 3 11.63 10.70 50.97
N LYS A 4 11.20 9.44 50.97
CA LYS A 4 12.05 8.32 50.57
C LYS A 4 12.27 8.40 49.05
N GLY A 5 13.29 9.15 48.64
CA GLY A 5 13.75 9.17 47.26
C GLY A 5 14.37 7.82 46.90
N PHE A 6 14.11 7.35 45.68
CA PHE A 6 14.78 6.20 45.11
C PHE A 6 16.29 6.47 45.06
N GLY A 7 17.09 5.53 45.56
CA GLY A 7 18.54 5.65 45.55
C GLY A 7 19.07 5.62 44.13
N LEU A 8 20.18 6.32 43.88
CA LEU A 8 20.83 6.37 42.56
C LEU A 8 21.03 4.98 41.94
N LYS A 9 21.35 3.98 42.77
CA LYS A 9 21.49 2.57 42.37
C LYS A 9 20.20 1.95 41.81
N GLU A 10 19.05 2.29 42.39
CA GLU A 10 17.74 1.77 41.96
C GLU A 10 17.33 2.41 40.64
N PHE A 11 17.64 3.69 40.44
CA PHE A 11 17.42 4.39 39.18
C PHE A 11 18.27 3.82 38.03
N VAL A 12 19.54 3.50 38.29
CA VAL A 12 20.44 2.88 37.30
C VAL A 12 19.95 1.49 36.87
N ILE A 13 19.42 0.69 37.81
CA ILE A 13 18.86 -0.63 37.50
C ILE A 13 17.60 -0.49 36.63
N ILE A 14 16.70 0.44 36.96
CA ILE A 14 15.48 0.68 36.17
C ILE A 14 15.83 1.12 34.75
N ILE A 15 16.82 2.00 34.59
CA ILE A 15 17.31 2.43 33.27
C ILE A 15 17.86 1.23 32.48
N ALA A 16 18.66 0.37 33.10
CA ALA A 16 19.22 -0.81 32.44
C ALA A 16 18.13 -1.76 31.93
N VAL A 17 17.06 -1.97 32.72
CA VAL A 17 15.91 -2.80 32.32
C VAL A 17 15.18 -2.18 31.13
N ILE A 18 14.98 -0.86 31.13
CA ILE A 18 14.34 -0.15 30.01
C ILE A 18 15.14 -0.34 28.71
N PHE A 19 16.48 -0.21 28.76
CA PHE A 19 17.33 -0.43 27.58
C PHE A 19 17.22 -1.85 27.02
N ILE A 20 17.14 -2.87 27.88
CA ILE A 20 16.96 -4.26 27.45
C ILE A 20 15.59 -4.44 26.77
N CYS A 21 14.53 -3.83 27.32
CA CYS A 21 13.21 -3.84 26.68
C CYS A 21 13.23 -3.17 25.30
N PHE A 22 13.95 -2.04 25.14
CA PHE A 22 14.09 -1.38 23.84
C PHE A 22 14.81 -2.25 22.81
N ILE A 23 15.85 -2.99 23.19
CA ILE A 23 16.57 -3.90 22.28
C ILE A 23 15.65 -5.03 21.82
N ILE A 24 14.86 -5.62 22.72
CA ILE A 24 13.89 -6.67 22.39
C ILE A 24 12.82 -6.13 21.43
N ILE A 25 12.28 -4.95 21.73
CA ILE A 25 11.29 -4.27 20.89
C ILE A 25 11.86 -3.99 19.49
N MET A 26 13.09 -3.47 19.36
CA MET A 26 13.76 -3.28 18.06
C MET A 26 13.98 -4.59 17.29
N GLY A 27 14.31 -5.69 17.97
CA GLY A 27 14.45 -7.01 17.34
C GLY A 27 13.12 -7.55 16.79
N ILE A 28 12.02 -7.31 17.50
CA ILE A 28 10.67 -7.67 17.05
C ILE A 28 10.21 -6.74 15.91
N TYR A 29 10.50 -5.44 15.98
CA TYR A 29 10.23 -4.52 14.87
C TYR A 29 10.95 -4.98 13.62
N LYS A 30 12.25 -5.32 13.67
CA LYS A 30 13.00 -5.75 12.49
C LYS A 30 12.48 -7.05 11.85
N SER A 31 11.77 -7.90 12.59
CA SER A 31 11.16 -9.14 12.06
C SER A 31 9.71 -8.96 11.58
N ASN A 32 9.00 -7.93 12.04
CA ASN A 32 7.64 -7.61 11.60
C ASN A 32 7.58 -6.49 10.54
N VAL A 33 8.61 -5.64 10.45
CA VAL A 33 8.79 -4.61 9.41
C VAL A 33 9.28 -5.19 8.08
N SER A 34 9.89 -6.38 8.06
CA SER A 34 10.15 -7.09 6.79
C SER A 34 8.90 -7.56 6.05
N ARG A 35 7.70 -7.19 6.51
CA ARG A 35 6.43 -7.41 5.80
C ARG A 35 5.62 -6.13 5.60
N LEU A 36 6.13 -4.96 6.01
CA LEU A 36 5.38 -3.69 5.92
C LEU A 36 6.21 -2.46 5.50
N ASP A 37 7.51 -2.59 5.27
CA ASP A 37 8.27 -1.61 4.47
C ASP A 37 8.68 -2.27 3.15
N ASP A 38 7.78 -2.22 2.17
CA ASP A 38 8.18 -2.01 0.78
C ASP A 38 7.90 -0.54 0.46
N ASP A 39 8.45 0.35 1.30
CA ASP A 39 8.76 1.72 0.93
C ASP A 39 10.20 1.68 0.39
N SER A 40 10.33 1.09 -0.79
CA SER A 40 11.54 1.22 -1.59
C SER A 40 11.53 2.60 -2.24
N ASP A 41 12.00 3.58 -1.48
CA ASP A 41 12.86 4.66 -2.01
C ASP A 41 14.23 4.05 -2.37
N ASP A 42 14.22 2.95 -3.15
CA ASP A 42 15.42 2.41 -3.77
C ASP A 42 15.63 3.18 -5.06
N GLU A 43 16.79 3.85 -5.12
CA GLU A 43 17.45 4.16 -6.37
C GLU A 43 17.19 3.01 -7.36
N ILE A 44 16.69 3.36 -8.54
CA ILE A 44 16.51 2.47 -9.68
C ILE A 44 17.87 1.82 -10.01
N GLN A 45 18.22 0.76 -9.31
CA GLN A 45 19.01 -0.31 -9.87
C GLN A 45 18.05 -1.01 -10.81
N GLU A 46 18.21 -0.75 -12.11
CA GLU A 46 17.64 -1.57 -13.17
C GLU A 46 18.14 -3.01 -12.98
N THR A 47 17.51 -3.76 -12.09
CA THR A 47 17.32 -5.18 -12.34
C THR A 47 16.36 -5.23 -13.52
N THR A 48 16.82 -5.79 -14.63
CA THR A 48 15.98 -6.09 -15.79
C THR A 48 15.03 -7.24 -15.42
N ASP A 49 14.19 -7.03 -14.42
CA ASP A 49 13.01 -7.85 -14.20
C ASP A 49 12.02 -7.43 -15.29
N ASP A 50 11.71 -8.37 -16.19
CA ASP A 50 10.75 -8.14 -17.27
C ASP A 50 9.41 -7.72 -16.68
N VAL A 51 9.11 -6.41 -16.75
CA VAL A 51 7.82 -5.86 -16.31
C VAL A 51 6.69 -6.59 -17.02
N THR A 52 5.76 -7.13 -16.24
CA THR A 52 4.61 -7.91 -16.72
C THR A 52 3.30 -7.12 -16.62
N TYR A 53 2.25 -7.59 -17.29
CA TYR A 53 0.91 -6.99 -17.16
C TYR A 53 0.35 -7.10 -15.74
N ASN A 54 0.77 -8.12 -14.98
CA ASN A 54 0.40 -8.25 -13.58
C ASN A 54 1.03 -7.14 -12.71
N ASP A 55 2.22 -6.66 -13.09
CA ASP A 55 2.87 -5.54 -12.41
C ASP A 55 2.14 -4.22 -12.73
N LEU A 56 1.63 -4.07 -13.96
CA LEU A 56 0.78 -2.94 -14.34
C LEU A 56 -0.56 -2.94 -13.58
N GLU A 57 -1.22 -4.10 -13.44
CA GLU A 57 -2.42 -4.24 -12.62
C GLU A 57 -2.14 -3.95 -11.14
N THR A 58 -0.98 -4.39 -10.63
CA THR A 58 -0.55 -4.10 -9.27
C THR A 58 -0.31 -2.61 -9.07
N LYS A 59 0.31 -1.93 -10.03
CA LYS A 59 0.50 -0.46 -10.02
C LYS A 59 -0.85 0.27 -9.93
N LEU A 60 -1.82 -0.12 -10.77
CA LEU A 60 -3.17 0.44 -10.77
C LEU A 60 -3.87 0.21 -9.42
N ARG A 61 -3.78 -1.01 -8.88
CA ARG A 61 -4.35 -1.36 -7.57
C ARG A 61 -3.75 -0.53 -6.44
N ASN A 62 -2.43 -0.38 -6.41
CA ASN A 62 -1.74 0.35 -5.35
C ASN A 62 -2.07 1.85 -5.40
N ALA A 63 -2.20 2.43 -6.60
CA ALA A 63 -2.66 3.80 -6.77
C ALA A 63 -4.07 4.02 -6.21
N ALA A 64 -5.00 3.09 -6.48
CA ALA A 64 -6.36 3.16 -5.94
C ALA A 64 -6.38 3.01 -4.41
N SER A 65 -5.56 2.10 -3.85
CA SER A 65 -5.42 1.96 -2.40
C SER A 65 -4.90 3.26 -1.77
N LYS A 66 -3.85 3.86 -2.36
CA LYS A 66 -3.27 5.11 -1.87
C LYS A 66 -4.27 6.26 -1.92
N TYR A 67 -5.07 6.36 -2.98
CA TYR A 67 -6.16 7.33 -3.07
C TYR A 67 -7.18 7.12 -1.94
N GLN A 68 -7.58 5.87 -1.69
CA GLN A 68 -8.55 5.53 -0.66
C GLN A 68 -8.02 5.86 0.73
N ASP A 69 -6.79 5.46 1.06
CA ASP A 69 -6.16 5.72 2.36
C ASP A 69 -6.03 7.23 2.65
N ASN A 70 -5.72 8.02 1.61
CA ASN A 70 -5.61 9.48 1.73
C ASN A 70 -6.97 10.20 1.84
N THR A 71 -8.00 9.67 1.17
CA THR A 71 -9.31 10.34 1.07
C THR A 71 -10.25 9.91 2.20
N TYR A 72 -10.17 8.65 2.61
CA TYR A 72 -11.08 8.02 3.56
C TYR A 72 -10.28 7.31 4.65
N GLN A 73 -10.35 7.80 5.89
CA GLN A 73 -9.91 7.01 7.04
C GLN A 73 -10.93 5.88 7.26
N THR A 74 -10.66 4.71 6.68
CA THR A 74 -11.54 3.54 6.65
C THR A 74 -11.80 3.03 8.07
N THR A 75 -12.91 3.46 8.65
CA THR A 75 -13.34 3.11 10.02
C THR A 75 -14.80 2.67 10.09
N SER A 76 -15.46 2.49 8.94
CA SER A 76 -16.89 2.18 8.89
C SER A 76 -17.16 0.69 8.70
N ASP A 77 -18.13 0.12 9.40
CA ASP A 77 -18.63 -1.24 9.18
C ASP A 77 -19.54 -1.37 7.93
N ALA A 78 -19.70 -0.28 7.16
CA ALA A 78 -20.57 -0.25 6.01
C ALA A 78 -19.99 -1.06 4.84
N VAL A 79 -20.85 -1.84 4.18
CA VAL A 79 -20.53 -2.45 2.89
C VAL A 79 -20.54 -1.35 1.83
N VAL A 80 -19.39 -1.11 1.21
CA VAL A 80 -19.22 -0.09 0.17
C VAL A 80 -18.56 -0.73 -1.04
N SER A 81 -19.17 -0.54 -2.21
CA SER A 81 -18.59 -0.91 -3.51
C SER A 81 -18.44 0.35 -4.35
N MET A 82 -17.24 0.59 -4.86
CA MET A 82 -16.92 1.74 -5.70
C MET A 82 -16.03 1.32 -6.87
N ILE A 83 -16.16 2.00 -7.99
CA ILE A 83 -15.29 1.85 -9.15
C ILE A 83 -14.46 3.12 -9.28
N ILE A 84 -13.14 2.96 -9.39
CA ILE A 84 -12.19 4.06 -9.56
C ILE A 84 -11.48 3.89 -10.89
N LYS A 85 -11.64 4.85 -11.81
CA LYS A 85 -11.06 4.80 -13.15
C LYS A 85 -9.56 5.16 -13.14
N SER A 86 -8.77 4.58 -14.04
CA SER A 86 -7.33 4.91 -14.20
C SER A 86 -7.13 6.39 -14.46
N ASP A 87 -7.91 6.98 -15.37
CA ASP A 87 -7.78 8.38 -15.76
C ASP A 87 -8.03 9.34 -14.59
N PHE A 88 -8.93 8.96 -13.68
CA PHE A 88 -9.15 9.73 -12.45
C PHE A 88 -7.91 9.69 -11.55
N LEU A 89 -7.33 8.51 -11.33
CA LEU A 89 -6.10 8.37 -10.54
C LEU A 89 -4.90 9.09 -11.18
N GLU A 90 -4.84 9.14 -12.51
CA GLU A 90 -3.83 9.91 -13.25
C GLU A 90 -4.03 11.42 -13.04
N ASN A 91 -5.26 11.92 -13.17
CA ASN A 91 -5.58 13.33 -12.96
C ASN A 91 -5.33 13.80 -11.53
N GLU A 92 -5.60 12.94 -10.54
CA GLU A 92 -5.36 13.20 -9.12
C GLU A 92 -3.89 12.97 -8.71
N GLY A 93 -3.02 12.52 -9.63
CA GLY A 93 -1.58 12.35 -9.40
C GLY A 93 -1.21 11.11 -8.57
N TYR A 94 -2.11 10.13 -8.46
CA TYR A 94 -1.86 8.85 -7.78
C TYR A 94 -1.25 7.79 -8.70
N LEU A 95 -1.35 7.97 -10.02
CA LEU A 95 -0.94 7.00 -11.03
C LEU A 95 -0.26 7.70 -12.21
N ASP A 96 0.89 7.20 -12.65
CA ASP A 96 1.41 7.57 -13.98
C ASP A 96 0.70 6.75 -15.06
N THR A 97 0.52 7.34 -16.25
CA THR A 97 -0.09 6.68 -17.40
C THR A 97 0.47 5.28 -17.64
N ILE A 98 -0.40 4.29 -17.52
CA ILE A 98 -0.08 2.89 -17.79
C ILE A 98 -0.04 2.69 -19.30
N LYS A 99 1.03 2.08 -19.80
CA LYS A 99 1.24 1.83 -21.22
C LYS A 99 1.41 0.35 -21.52
N ASP A 100 0.90 -0.08 -22.66
CA ASP A 100 1.05 -1.45 -23.16
C ASP A 100 2.54 -1.79 -23.30
N LEU A 101 2.93 -2.97 -22.82
CA LEU A 101 4.34 -3.36 -22.78
C LEU A 101 4.94 -3.49 -24.20
N LYS A 102 4.12 -3.84 -25.20
CA LYS A 102 4.53 -4.09 -26.58
C LYS A 102 4.35 -2.84 -27.47
N THR A 103 3.20 -2.19 -27.43
CA THR A 103 2.88 -1.06 -28.33
C THR A 103 3.17 0.31 -27.72
N LYS A 104 3.41 0.37 -26.40
CA LYS A 104 3.63 1.62 -25.64
C LYS A 104 2.45 2.61 -25.69
N LYS A 105 1.28 2.18 -26.19
CA LYS A 105 0.05 2.98 -26.17
C LYS A 105 -0.57 2.98 -24.77
N PRO A 106 -1.33 4.02 -24.39
CA PRO A 106 -2.02 4.05 -23.11
C PRO A 106 -3.00 2.89 -22.99
N CYS A 107 -3.11 2.34 -21.77
CA CYS A 107 -4.11 1.36 -21.41
C CYS A 107 -5.26 2.02 -20.66
N GLU A 108 -6.46 1.47 -20.79
CA GLU A 108 -7.63 1.89 -20.02
C GLU A 108 -7.80 0.92 -18.85
N GLY A 109 -8.19 1.42 -17.69
CA GLY A 109 -8.37 0.56 -16.53
C GLY A 109 -9.31 1.12 -15.48
N TYR A 110 -9.71 0.25 -14.57
CA TYR A 110 -10.45 0.63 -13.37
C TYR A 110 -10.14 -0.33 -12.24
N VAL A 111 -10.42 0.10 -11.01
CA VAL A 111 -10.32 -0.72 -9.81
C VAL A 111 -11.68 -0.83 -9.17
N GLU A 112 -12.13 -2.06 -8.92
CA GLU A 112 -13.25 -2.35 -8.05
C GLU A 112 -12.75 -2.37 -6.61
N PHE A 113 -13.20 -1.38 -5.85
CA PHE A 113 -13.08 -1.31 -4.41
C PHE A 113 -14.30 -1.98 -3.79
N ASN A 114 -14.09 -2.98 -2.95
CA ASN A 114 -15.14 -3.60 -2.15
C ASN A 114 -14.70 -3.67 -0.71
N GLN A 115 -15.47 -3.01 0.16
CA GLN A 115 -15.35 -3.11 1.60
C GLN A 115 -16.49 -3.96 2.14
N ASP A 116 -16.13 -5.01 2.87
CA ASP A 116 -17.04 -5.85 3.64
C ASP A 116 -16.55 -5.88 5.09
N HIS A 117 -17.27 -5.17 5.96
CA HIS A 117 -16.85 -4.88 7.34
C HIS A 117 -15.42 -4.28 7.39
N MET A 118 -14.48 -4.97 8.03
CA MET A 118 -13.07 -4.55 8.16
C MET A 118 -12.18 -5.06 7.01
N LYS A 119 -12.74 -5.79 6.04
CA LYS A 119 -11.96 -6.34 4.92
C LYS A 119 -12.16 -5.47 3.69
N ILE A 120 -11.08 -4.81 3.28
CA ILE A 120 -11.01 -4.07 2.03
C ILE A 120 -10.39 -4.97 0.98
N THR A 121 -10.99 -5.00 -0.21
CA THR A 121 -10.46 -5.70 -1.37
C THR A 121 -10.42 -4.76 -2.56
N TYR A 122 -9.31 -4.82 -3.29
CA TYR A 122 -9.08 -4.07 -4.51
C TYR A 122 -8.82 -5.04 -5.65
N LYS A 123 -9.61 -4.95 -6.70
CA LYS A 123 -9.40 -5.74 -7.91
C LYS A 123 -9.24 -4.81 -9.10
N ALA A 124 -8.03 -4.79 -9.64
CA ALA A 124 -7.70 -4.00 -10.81
C ALA A 124 -8.09 -4.75 -12.10
N TYR A 125 -8.56 -3.99 -13.07
CA TYR A 125 -8.88 -4.46 -14.41
C TYR A 125 -8.26 -3.50 -15.40
N LEU A 126 -7.52 -4.05 -16.35
CA LEU A 126 -6.75 -3.32 -17.35
C LEU A 126 -7.08 -3.85 -18.74
N LYS A 127 -7.20 -2.93 -19.69
CA LYS A 127 -7.36 -3.20 -21.12
C LYS A 127 -6.30 -2.39 -21.88
N CYS A 128 -5.38 -3.12 -22.50
CA CYS A 128 -4.35 -2.63 -23.39
C CYS A 128 -4.55 -3.24 -24.80
N ASP A 129 -3.79 -2.79 -25.79
CA ASP A 129 -3.81 -3.37 -27.15
C ASP A 129 -3.54 -4.89 -27.14
N ASN A 130 -2.62 -5.36 -26.29
CA ASN A 130 -2.16 -6.77 -26.27
C ASN A 130 -2.54 -7.53 -25.00
N TYR A 131 -3.41 -6.95 -24.16
CA TYR A 131 -3.77 -7.53 -22.87
C TYR A 131 -5.15 -7.07 -22.42
N LYS A 132 -5.94 -7.99 -21.89
CA LYS A 132 -7.20 -7.68 -21.23
C LYS A 132 -7.34 -8.55 -19.99
N THR A 133 -7.50 -7.92 -18.82
CA THR A 133 -7.76 -8.63 -17.57
C THR A 133 -9.03 -9.46 -17.70
N LYS A 134 -9.00 -10.68 -17.18
CA LYS A 134 -10.19 -11.55 -17.19
C LYS A 134 -11.29 -10.94 -16.33
N GLY A 135 -12.47 -10.76 -16.91
CA GLY A 135 -13.62 -10.15 -16.25
C GLY A 135 -13.65 -8.62 -16.35
N PHE A 136 -12.79 -8.02 -17.16
CA PHE A 136 -12.89 -6.61 -17.51
C PHE A 136 -14.22 -6.32 -18.22
N ASP A 137 -14.97 -5.38 -17.65
CA ASP A 137 -16.25 -4.88 -18.16
C ASP A 137 -16.09 -3.45 -18.67
N GLU A 138 -16.52 -3.20 -19.90
CA GLU A 138 -16.41 -1.89 -20.56
C GLU A 138 -17.43 -0.89 -20.03
N ASP A 139 -18.54 -1.37 -19.46
CA ASP A 139 -19.56 -0.49 -18.88
C ASP A 139 -19.04 0.29 -17.67
N ASN A 140 -18.01 -0.24 -16.99
CA ASN A 140 -17.34 0.42 -15.87
C ASN A 140 -16.45 1.60 -16.29
N LEU A 141 -16.21 1.80 -17.60
CA LEU A 141 -15.49 2.95 -18.14
C LEU A 141 -16.41 4.08 -18.62
N ASN A 142 -17.70 3.81 -18.86
CA ASN A 142 -18.70 4.81 -19.27
C ASN A 142 -19.23 5.63 -18.08
#